data_AF-A0A0L0NKJ5-F1
#
_entry.id   AF-A0A0L0NKJ5-F1
#
_cell.length_a   1.000
_cell.length_b   1.000
_cell.length_c   1.000
_cell.angle_alpha   90.00
_cell.angle_beta   90.00
_cell.angle_gamma   90.00
#
_symmetry.space_group_name_H-M   'P 1'
#
loop_
_entity.id
_entity.type
_entity.pdbx_description
1 polymer ?
#
loop_
_entity_poly.entity_id
_entity_poly.type
_entity_poly.pdbx_seq_one_letter_code
_entity_poly.pdbx_strand_id
1 'polypeptide(L)'
;MKNQRDKLHQYQRRIAVLTDRETEIARQMLAKGDKKRALLALRRKKYQQSLLAQTDAQLDQLEKLTSNVEFAQIQKDVVFGLQQGTKVLKEIHAEMGGIEHVEKLMGETADAIAYQKEVSEMLGGRISNQDEEEVEDELAALQAELSGAGHELPSVPNARLPESERQAEQQPARTRQTERQAMPAI
;
A
#
# COMPACT_ATOMS: atom_id res chain seq x y z
N MET A 1 10.63 -32.21 -1.61
CA MET A 1 9.56 -32.20 -0.59
C MET A 1 8.36 -33.08 -0.94
N LYS A 2 7.76 -32.97 -2.15
CA LYS A 2 6.56 -33.75 -2.54
C LYS A 2 6.67 -35.27 -2.28
N ASN A 3 7.76 -35.90 -2.71
CA ASN A 3 7.97 -37.35 -2.51
C ASN A 3 8.03 -37.78 -1.03
N GLN A 4 8.54 -36.94 -0.13
CA GLN A 4 8.58 -37.24 1.31
C GLN A 4 7.19 -37.11 1.93
N ARG A 5 6.45 -36.04 1.58
CA ARG A 5 5.06 -35.84 2.00
C ARG A 5 4.18 -37.01 1.56
N ASP A 6 4.29 -37.42 0.29
CA ASP A 6 3.50 -38.52 -0.26
C ASP A 6 3.80 -39.85 0.44
N LYS A 7 5.07 -40.11 0.80
CA LYS A 7 5.48 -41.27 1.60
C LYS A 7 4.88 -41.24 3.01
N LEU A 8 4.88 -40.09 3.67
CA LEU A 8 4.29 -39.93 5.01
C LEU A 8 2.77 -40.14 4.98
N HIS A 9 2.06 -39.61 3.98
CA HIS A 9 0.62 -39.89 3.81
C HIS A 9 0.32 -41.36 3.50
N GLN A 10 1.17 -42.05 2.73
CA GLN A 10 1.04 -43.50 2.54
C GLN A 10 1.24 -44.26 3.85
N TYR A 11 2.22 -43.84 4.66
CA TYR A 11 2.49 -44.42 5.98
C TYR A 11 1.33 -44.19 6.97
N GLN A 12 0.79 -42.97 7.02
CA GLN A 12 -0.37 -42.59 7.84
C GLN A 12 -1.58 -43.48 7.51
N ARG A 13 -1.91 -43.66 6.22
CA ARG A 13 -2.97 -44.55 5.76
C ARG A 13 -2.74 -46.00 6.18
N ARG A 14 -1.50 -46.49 6.07
CA ARG A 14 -1.14 -47.86 6.46
C ARG A 14 -1.32 -48.07 7.97
N ILE A 15 -0.88 -47.12 8.79
CA ILE A 15 -1.04 -47.21 10.26
C ILE A 15 -2.50 -47.16 10.65
N ALA A 16 -3.32 -46.29 10.04
CA ALA A 16 -4.74 -46.22 10.34
C ALA A 16 -5.44 -47.59 10.19
N VAL A 17 -5.21 -48.25 9.05
CA VAL A 17 -5.74 -49.61 8.78
C VAL A 17 -5.25 -50.64 9.80
N LEU A 18 -3.97 -50.59 10.20
CA LEU A 18 -3.43 -51.48 11.23
C LEU A 18 -4.07 -51.24 12.61
N THR A 19 -4.32 -49.97 12.95
CA THR A 19 -4.92 -49.56 14.22
C THR A 19 -6.36 -50.06 14.35
N ASP A 20 -7.12 -50.02 13.24
CA ASP A 20 -8.47 -50.56 13.17
C ASP A 20 -8.47 -52.09 13.33
N ARG A 21 -7.56 -52.77 12.64
CA ARG A 21 -7.38 -54.23 12.73
C ARG A 21 -7.01 -54.67 14.15
N GLU A 22 -6.14 -53.94 14.84
CA GLU A 22 -5.79 -54.24 16.24
C GLU A 22 -6.97 -54.01 17.19
N THR A 23 -7.85 -53.06 16.87
CA THR A 23 -9.10 -52.84 17.61
C THR A 23 -10.05 -54.04 17.45
N GLU A 24 -10.21 -54.57 16.24
CA GLU A 24 -10.99 -55.79 15.99
C GLU A 24 -10.41 -57.01 16.70
N ILE A 25 -9.10 -57.22 16.61
CA ILE A 25 -8.42 -58.32 17.30
C ILE A 25 -8.65 -58.22 18.81
N ALA A 26 -8.54 -57.02 19.39
CA ALA A 26 -8.82 -56.80 20.80
C ALA A 26 -10.28 -57.16 21.16
N ARG A 27 -11.27 -56.76 20.36
CA ARG A 27 -12.68 -57.14 20.57
C ARG A 27 -12.89 -58.65 20.51
N GLN A 28 -12.30 -59.32 19.52
CA GLN A 28 -12.41 -60.78 19.35
C GLN A 28 -11.78 -61.54 20.52
N MET A 29 -10.63 -61.09 21.03
CA MET A 29 -9.96 -61.74 22.17
C MET A 29 -10.74 -61.52 23.47
N LEU A 30 -11.36 -60.34 23.65
CA LEU A 30 -12.26 -60.09 24.79
C LEU A 30 -13.51 -60.98 24.75
N ALA A 31 -14.12 -61.17 23.57
CA ALA A 31 -15.27 -62.06 23.41
C ALA A 31 -14.94 -63.53 23.74
N LYS A 32 -13.68 -63.94 23.53
CA LYS A 32 -13.17 -65.28 23.89
C LYS A 32 -12.71 -65.39 25.35
N GLY A 33 -12.80 -64.33 26.14
CA GLY A 33 -12.33 -64.29 27.53
C GLY A 33 -10.81 -64.16 27.71
N ASP A 34 -10.03 -64.01 26.63
CA ASP A 34 -8.57 -63.92 26.70
C ASP A 34 -8.11 -62.46 26.90
N LYS A 35 -8.16 -62.02 28.16
CA LYS A 35 -7.79 -60.66 28.58
C LYS A 35 -6.32 -60.33 28.32
N LYS A 36 -5.40 -61.31 28.42
CA LYS A 36 -3.96 -61.07 28.25
C LYS A 36 -3.64 -60.71 26.79
N ARG A 37 -4.21 -61.43 25.83
CA ARG A 37 -4.02 -61.14 24.40
C ARG A 37 -4.71 -59.86 23.96
N ALA A 38 -5.89 -59.56 24.52
CA ALA A 38 -6.57 -58.29 24.29
C ALA A 38 -5.72 -57.08 24.75
N LEU A 39 -5.12 -57.15 25.95
CA LEU A 39 -4.22 -56.10 26.45
C LEU A 39 -3.00 -55.91 25.56
N LEU A 40 -2.41 -57.00 25.04
CA LEU A 40 -1.27 -56.90 24.12
C LEU A 40 -1.65 -56.18 22.81
N ALA A 41 -2.82 -56.51 22.23
CA ALA A 41 -3.33 -55.82 21.04
C ALA A 41 -3.56 -54.32 21.30
N LEU A 42 -4.15 -53.96 22.44
CA LEU A 42 -4.36 -52.56 22.80
C LEU A 42 -3.06 -51.79 23.04
N ARG A 43 -2.01 -52.44 23.57
CA ARG A 43 -0.68 -51.81 23.72
C ARG A 43 -0.04 -51.52 22.36
N ARG A 44 -0.12 -52.46 21.41
CA ARG A 44 0.35 -52.23 20.03
C ARG A 44 -0.42 -51.09 19.37
N LYS A 45 -1.74 -51.03 19.60
CA LYS A 45 -2.60 -49.96 19.08
C LYS A 45 -2.13 -48.61 19.58
N LYS A 46 -1.88 -48.50 20.89
CA LYS A 46 -1.40 -47.26 21.49
C LYS A 46 -0.03 -46.83 20.94
N TYR A 47 0.86 -47.77 20.69
CA TYR A 47 2.15 -47.49 20.07
C TYR A 47 2.01 -46.98 18.63
N GLN A 48 1.15 -47.60 17.83
CA GLN A 48 0.82 -47.17 16.46
C GLN A 48 0.18 -45.77 16.43
N GLN A 49 -0.72 -45.48 17.36
CA GLN A 49 -1.29 -44.13 17.51
C GLN A 49 -0.23 -43.08 17.85
N SER A 50 0.75 -43.42 18.69
CA SER A 50 1.89 -42.53 18.97
C SER A 50 2.74 -42.28 17.72
N LEU A 51 2.98 -43.29 16.90
CA LEU A 51 3.70 -43.15 15.64
C LEU A 51 2.91 -42.29 14.63
N LEU A 52 1.58 -42.43 14.59
CA LEU A 52 0.71 -41.62 13.76
C LEU A 52 0.80 -40.14 14.17
N ALA A 53 0.71 -39.84 15.47
CA ALA A 53 0.85 -38.47 15.97
C ALA A 53 2.22 -37.84 15.64
N GLN A 54 3.30 -38.63 15.71
CA GLN A 54 4.62 -38.17 15.28
C GLN A 54 4.69 -37.91 13.77
N THR A 55 4.03 -38.74 12.97
CA THR A 55 3.95 -38.58 11.50
C THR A 55 3.19 -37.32 11.13
N ASP A 56 2.09 -37.01 11.82
CA ASP A 56 1.32 -35.79 11.63
C ASP A 56 2.15 -34.55 11.97
N ALA A 57 2.88 -34.57 13.09
CA ALA A 57 3.80 -33.48 13.46
C ALA A 57 4.91 -33.26 12.41
N GLN A 58 5.42 -34.34 11.81
CA GLN A 58 6.41 -34.25 10.73
C GLN A 58 5.80 -33.68 9.44
N LEU A 59 4.55 -34.02 9.11
CA LEU A 59 3.83 -33.44 7.98
C LEU A 59 3.66 -31.93 8.16
N ASP A 60 3.20 -31.48 9.33
CA ASP A 60 3.08 -30.05 9.65
C ASP A 60 4.41 -29.31 9.51
N GLN A 61 5.50 -29.94 9.95
CA GLN A 61 6.84 -29.35 9.81
C GLN A 61 7.27 -29.24 8.34
N LEU A 62 6.95 -30.22 7.49
CA LEU A 62 7.22 -30.17 6.06
C LEU A 62 6.39 -29.10 5.35
N GLU A 63 5.14 -28.90 5.75
CA GLU A 63 4.29 -27.83 5.21
C GLU A 63 4.85 -26.45 5.55
N LYS A 64 5.22 -26.22 6.81
CA LYS A 64 5.90 -24.99 7.24
C LYS A 64 7.19 -24.75 6.45
N LEU A 65 8.02 -25.79 6.29
CA LEU A 65 9.27 -25.69 5.55
C LEU A 65 9.02 -25.37 4.07
N THR A 66 7.97 -25.93 3.46
CA THR A 66 7.61 -25.64 2.07
C THR A 66 7.16 -24.19 1.92
N SER A 67 6.29 -23.71 2.80
CA SER A 67 5.85 -22.30 2.81
C SER A 67 7.03 -21.34 3.00
N ASN A 68 7.97 -21.66 3.89
CA ASN A 68 9.18 -20.86 4.09
C ASN A 68 10.05 -20.79 2.83
N VAL A 69 10.17 -21.89 2.09
CA VAL A 69 10.95 -21.93 0.83
C VAL A 69 10.25 -21.11 -0.25
N GLU A 70 8.93 -21.21 -0.37
CA GLU A 70 8.14 -20.40 -1.30
C GLU A 70 8.28 -18.91 -1.00
N PHE A 71 8.20 -18.53 0.27
CA PHE A 71 8.43 -17.16 0.70
C PHE A 71 9.86 -16.69 0.39
N ALA A 72 10.88 -17.52 0.63
CA ALA A 72 12.26 -17.20 0.28
C ALA A 72 12.46 -17.02 -1.23
N GLN A 73 11.73 -17.75 -2.07
CA GLN A 73 11.73 -17.54 -3.53
C GLN A 73 11.16 -16.17 -3.90
N ILE A 74 10.01 -15.79 -3.32
CA ILE A 74 9.43 -14.46 -3.54
C ILE A 74 10.39 -13.37 -3.07
N GLN A 75 11.00 -13.53 -1.89
CA GLN A 75 11.98 -12.58 -1.38
C GLN A 75 13.17 -12.41 -2.32
N LYS A 76 13.68 -13.51 -2.89
CA LYS A 76 14.75 -13.47 -3.90
C LYS A 76 14.33 -12.63 -5.10
N ASP A 77 13.12 -12.85 -5.62
CA ASP A 77 12.63 -12.14 -6.80
C ASP A 77 12.42 -10.65 -6.52
N VAL A 78 11.92 -10.30 -5.33
CA VAL A 78 11.80 -8.90 -4.86
C VAL A 78 13.18 -8.25 -4.78
N VAL A 79 14.16 -8.91 -4.16
CA VAL A 79 15.52 -8.37 -4.05
C VAL A 79 16.15 -8.19 -5.43
N PHE A 80 15.94 -9.13 -6.34
CA PHE A 80 16.42 -9.02 -7.73
C PHE A 80 15.75 -7.85 -8.47
N GLY A 81 14.44 -7.66 -8.32
CA GLY A 81 13.70 -6.52 -8.87
C GLY A 81 14.21 -5.18 -8.31
N LEU A 82 14.46 -5.09 -7.00
CA LEU A 82 15.04 -3.90 -6.37
C LEU A 82 16.46 -3.61 -6.88
N GLN A 83 17.28 -4.64 -7.09
CA GLN A 83 18.62 -4.48 -7.66
C GLN A 83 18.56 -3.94 -9.10
N GLN A 84 17.67 -4.49 -9.94
CA GLN A 84 17.46 -3.99 -11.30
C GLN A 84 16.94 -2.55 -11.31
N GLY A 85 15.92 -2.24 -10.51
CA GLY A 85 15.39 -0.88 -10.39
C GLY A 85 16.43 0.11 -9.91
N THR A 86 17.27 -0.27 -8.94
CA THR A 86 18.40 0.54 -8.47
C THR A 86 19.42 0.77 -9.59
N LYS A 87 19.69 -0.23 -10.42
CA LYS A 87 20.62 -0.09 -11.55
C LYS A 87 20.07 0.90 -12.59
N VAL A 88 18.81 0.75 -12.98
CA VAL A 88 18.15 1.67 -13.93
C VAL A 88 18.11 3.09 -13.36
N LEU A 89 17.80 3.26 -12.08
CA LEU A 89 17.81 4.57 -11.45
C LEU A 89 19.20 5.22 -11.46
N LYS A 90 20.27 4.43 -11.28
CA LYS A 90 21.66 4.92 -11.40
C LYS A 90 22.00 5.34 -12.83
N GLU A 91 21.53 4.59 -13.83
CA GLU A 91 21.70 4.92 -15.24
C GLU A 91 20.98 6.22 -15.58
N ILE A 92 19.71 6.37 -15.20
CA ILE A 92 18.94 7.61 -15.34
C ILE A 92 19.63 8.78 -14.63
N HIS A 93 20.11 8.58 -13.40
CA HIS A 93 20.80 9.62 -12.65
C HIS A 93 22.10 10.04 -13.34
N ALA A 94 22.83 9.11 -13.96
CA ALA A 94 24.03 9.42 -14.75
C ALA A 94 23.68 10.18 -16.05
N GLU A 95 22.63 9.77 -16.76
CA GLU A 95 22.17 10.45 -17.99
C GLU A 95 21.64 11.86 -17.72
N MET A 96 20.96 12.09 -16.60
CA MET A 96 20.52 13.42 -16.15
C MET A 96 21.66 14.28 -15.58
N GLY A 97 22.92 13.83 -15.68
CA GLY A 97 24.11 14.57 -15.27
C GLY A 97 24.34 14.60 -13.75
N GLY A 98 23.67 13.73 -13.00
CA GLY A 98 23.84 13.52 -11.57
C GLY A 98 23.60 14.77 -10.73
N ILE A 99 24.22 14.78 -9.55
CA ILE A 99 24.12 15.92 -8.61
C ILE A 99 24.75 17.17 -9.21
N GLU A 100 25.84 17.03 -9.97
CA GLU A 100 26.56 18.14 -10.58
C GLU A 100 25.70 18.92 -11.59
N HIS A 101 24.87 18.24 -12.39
CA HIS A 101 23.95 18.90 -13.30
C HIS A 101 22.79 19.60 -12.57
N VAL A 102 22.28 19.00 -11.50
CA VAL A 102 21.27 19.63 -10.64
C VAL A 102 21.84 20.89 -9.98
N GLU A 103 23.05 20.83 -9.44
CA GLU A 103 23.75 21.98 -8.85
C GLU A 103 23.99 23.08 -9.88
N LYS A 104 24.44 22.72 -11.09
CA LYS A 104 24.63 23.66 -12.20
C LYS A 104 23.31 24.34 -12.59
N LEU A 105 22.23 23.58 -12.75
CA LEU A 105 20.91 24.11 -13.12
C LEU A 105 20.37 25.06 -12.04
N MET A 106 20.57 24.73 -10.76
CA MET A 106 20.21 25.63 -9.65
C MET A 106 21.02 26.94 -9.68
N GLY A 107 22.32 26.85 -9.99
CA GLY A 107 23.18 28.03 -10.18
C GLY A 107 22.72 28.91 -11.35
N GLU A 108 22.51 28.33 -12.52
CA GLU A 108 22.02 29.04 -13.71
C GLU A 108 20.65 29.71 -13.46
N THR A 109 19.77 29.06 -12.69
CA THR A 109 18.47 29.62 -12.31
C THR A 109 18.62 30.79 -11.35
N ALA A 110 19.52 30.69 -10.36
CA ALA A 110 19.79 31.77 -9.42
C ALA A 110 20.39 32.99 -10.13
N ASP A 111 21.32 32.77 -11.06
CA ASP A 111 21.92 33.84 -11.88
C ASP A 111 20.87 34.50 -12.79
N ALA A 112 19.98 33.73 -13.41
CA ALA A 112 18.88 34.27 -14.22
C ALA A 112 17.91 35.13 -13.40
N ILE A 113 17.60 34.72 -12.17
CA ILE A 113 16.76 35.52 -11.23
C ILE A 113 17.49 36.81 -10.85
N ALA A 114 18.78 36.74 -10.56
CA ALA A 114 19.59 37.92 -10.23
C ALA A 114 19.63 38.91 -11.40
N TYR A 115 19.85 38.42 -12.62
CA TYR A 115 19.80 39.24 -13.84
C TYR A 115 18.41 39.85 -14.07
N GLN A 116 17.33 39.07 -13.91
CA GLN A 116 15.97 39.59 -14.03
C GLN A 116 15.69 40.71 -13.01
N LYS A 117 16.21 40.57 -11.79
CA LYS A 117 16.09 41.60 -10.76
C LYS A 117 16.91 42.85 -11.12
N GLU A 118 18.13 42.70 -11.60
CA GLU A 118 18.97 43.81 -12.07
C GLU A 118 18.30 44.55 -13.23
N VAL A 119 17.77 43.84 -14.22
CA VAL A 119 17.00 44.44 -15.33
C VAL A 119 15.77 45.17 -14.81
N SER A 120 15.04 44.58 -13.86
CA SER A 120 13.86 45.22 -13.26
C SER A 120 14.23 46.50 -12.50
N GLU A 121 15.36 46.50 -11.79
CA GLU A 121 15.87 47.66 -11.05
C GLU A 121 16.43 48.74 -11.99
N MET A 122 17.11 48.37 -13.07
CA MET A 122 17.55 49.32 -14.10
C MET A 122 16.37 49.94 -14.85
N LEU A 123 15.32 49.16 -15.11
CA LEU A 123 14.11 49.66 -15.74
C LEU A 123 13.38 50.61 -14.79
N GLY A 124 13.14 50.21 -13.53
CA GLY A 124 12.51 51.07 -12.52
C GLY A 124 13.34 52.31 -12.15
N GLY A 125 14.67 52.24 -12.21
CA GLY A 125 15.55 53.37 -11.90
C GLY A 125 15.81 54.35 -13.05
N ARG A 126 15.38 54.03 -14.28
CA ARG A 126 15.54 54.88 -15.47
C ARG A 126 14.25 55.54 -15.97
N ILE A 127 13.10 55.14 -15.44
CA ILE A 127 11.81 55.73 -15.79
C ILE A 127 11.68 57.05 -15.01
N SER A 128 11.37 58.14 -15.72
CA SER A 128 11.06 59.43 -15.10
C SER A 128 9.67 59.40 -14.48
N ASN A 129 9.39 60.20 -13.45
CA ASN A 129 8.04 60.36 -12.90
C ASN A 129 7.00 60.72 -13.98
N GLN A 130 7.44 61.42 -15.03
CA GLN A 130 6.59 61.78 -16.17
C GLN A 130 6.30 60.58 -17.09
N ASP A 131 7.26 59.66 -17.25
CA ASP A 131 7.08 58.41 -17.99
C ASP A 131 6.20 57.43 -17.17
N GLU A 132 6.27 57.45 -15.83
CA GLU A 132 5.37 56.68 -14.95
C GLU A 132 3.92 57.16 -15.10
N GLU A 133 3.70 58.48 -15.14
CA GLU A 133 2.38 59.08 -15.33
C GLU A 133 1.79 58.72 -16.72
N GLU A 134 2.61 58.76 -17.78
CA GLU A 134 2.20 58.32 -19.12
C GLU A 134 1.81 56.84 -19.18
N VAL A 135 2.55 55.97 -18.47
CA VAL A 135 2.25 54.53 -18.38
C VAL A 135 1.00 54.27 -17.54
N GLU A 136 0.79 55.00 -16.44
CA GLU A 136 -0.43 54.92 -15.63
C GLU A 136 -1.66 55.38 -16.41
N ASP A 137 -1.55 56.44 -17.21
CA ASP A 137 -2.59 56.91 -18.11
C ASP A 137 -2.92 55.89 -19.21
N GLU A 138 -1.90 55.26 -19.83
CA GLU A 138 -2.11 54.20 -20.83
C GLU A 138 -2.79 52.96 -20.19
N LEU A 139 -2.39 52.59 -18.98
CA LEU A 139 -3.02 51.50 -18.22
C LEU A 139 -4.49 51.84 -17.90
N ALA A 140 -4.78 53.08 -17.48
CA ALA A 140 -6.13 53.55 -17.22
C ALA A 140 -6.99 53.55 -18.49
N ALA A 141 -6.42 53.94 -19.64
CA ALA A 141 -7.09 53.86 -20.93
C ALA A 141 -7.43 52.41 -21.33
N LEU A 142 -6.48 51.47 -21.20
CA LEU A 142 -6.71 50.05 -21.46
C LEU A 142 -7.76 49.45 -20.50
N GLN A 143 -7.73 49.82 -19.23
CA GLN A 143 -8.75 49.41 -18.26
C GLN A 143 -10.12 49.99 -18.60
N ALA A 144 -10.19 51.24 -19.06
CA ALA A 144 -11.41 51.88 -19.50
C ALA A 144 -11.93 51.30 -20.84
N GLU A 145 -11.07 50.83 -21.73
CA GLU A 145 -11.48 50.07 -22.93
C GLU A 145 -12.04 48.70 -22.55
N LEU A 146 -11.39 47.99 -21.62
CA LEU A 146 -11.86 46.71 -21.10
C LEU A 146 -13.16 46.85 -20.28
N SER A 147 -13.35 47.96 -19.59
CA SER A 147 -14.55 48.25 -18.79
C SER A 147 -15.66 48.95 -19.59
N GLY A 148 -15.30 49.70 -20.63
CA GLY A 148 -16.17 50.45 -21.54
C GLY A 148 -16.72 49.60 -22.69
N ALA A 149 -16.13 48.43 -22.95
CA ALA A 149 -16.82 47.32 -23.58
C ALA A 149 -17.86 46.74 -22.59
N GLY A 150 -18.95 47.50 -22.40
CA GLY A 150 -20.08 47.13 -21.57
C GLY A 150 -20.59 45.73 -21.91
N HIS A 151 -20.20 44.76 -21.10
CA HIS A 151 -21.17 43.77 -20.67
C HIS A 151 -22.06 44.47 -19.66
N GLU A 152 -23.08 45.18 -20.17
CA GLU A 152 -24.34 45.23 -19.43
C GLU A 152 -24.73 43.77 -19.23
N LEU A 153 -24.41 43.21 -18.07
CA LEU A 153 -24.99 41.94 -17.67
C LEU A 153 -26.50 42.18 -17.65
N PRO A 154 -27.29 41.50 -18.50
CA PRO A 154 -28.71 41.75 -18.59
C PRO A 154 -29.34 41.52 -17.22
N SER A 155 -30.21 42.46 -16.79
CA SER A 155 -30.97 42.32 -15.56
C SER A 155 -31.75 41.00 -15.60
N VAL A 156 -31.43 40.11 -14.66
CA VAL A 156 -32.11 38.83 -14.52
C VAL A 156 -33.60 39.11 -14.24
N PRO A 157 -34.54 38.51 -14.99
CA PRO A 157 -35.97 38.74 -14.75
C PRO A 157 -36.38 38.37 -13.32
N ASN A 158 -36.88 39.33 -12.56
CA ASN A 158 -37.49 39.13 -11.23
C ASN A 158 -38.92 38.54 -11.36
N ALA A 159 -39.06 37.42 -12.07
CA ALA A 159 -40.29 36.63 -12.01
C ALA A 159 -40.23 35.78 -10.73
N ARG A 160 -41.17 35.98 -9.80
CA ARG A 160 -41.37 35.05 -8.68
C ARG A 160 -41.71 33.68 -9.26
N LEU A 161 -40.75 32.77 -9.20
CA LEU A 161 -40.96 31.35 -9.48
C LEU A 161 -41.94 30.80 -8.41
N PRO A 162 -42.90 29.94 -8.79
CA PRO A 162 -43.82 29.33 -7.84
C PRO A 162 -43.03 28.54 -6.79
N GLU A 163 -43.38 28.72 -5.52
CA GLU A 163 -42.81 27.96 -4.41
C GLU A 163 -43.16 26.47 -4.59
N SER A 164 -42.20 25.70 -5.09
CA SER A 164 -42.27 24.24 -5.02
C SER A 164 -41.85 23.83 -3.63
N GLU A 165 -42.83 23.41 -2.83
CA GLU A 165 -42.64 22.77 -1.53
C GLU A 165 -41.59 21.66 -1.63
N ARG A 166 -40.39 21.89 -1.10
CA ARG A 166 -39.41 20.82 -0.89
C ARG A 166 -39.73 20.17 0.44
N GLN A 167 -40.27 18.96 0.35
CA GLN A 167 -40.37 18.03 1.47
C GLN A 167 -38.98 17.87 2.10
N ALA A 168 -38.94 18.06 3.42
CA ALA A 168 -37.75 17.90 4.23
C ALA A 168 -37.37 16.41 4.30
N GLU A 169 -36.32 16.01 3.59
CA GLU A 169 -35.58 14.80 3.94
C GLU A 169 -34.41 15.17 4.86
N GLN A 170 -34.60 14.79 6.11
CA GLN A 170 -33.64 14.87 7.20
C GLN A 170 -32.45 13.95 6.92
N GLN A 171 -31.22 14.46 7.00
CA GLN A 171 -30.08 13.64 7.39
C GLN A 171 -29.28 14.32 8.51
N PRO A 172 -28.94 13.58 9.58
CA PRO A 172 -28.56 14.15 10.86
C PRO A 172 -27.10 14.61 10.92
N ALA A 173 -26.90 15.73 11.60
CA ALA A 173 -25.62 16.20 12.12
C ALA A 173 -25.12 15.30 13.26
N ARG A 174 -23.80 15.04 13.30
CA ARG A 174 -22.96 14.66 14.46
C ARG A 174 -21.56 14.35 13.92
N THR A 175 -20.42 14.88 14.36
CA THR A 175 -20.06 15.77 15.46
C THR A 175 -18.65 16.29 15.11
N ARG A 176 -18.44 17.60 14.98
CA ARG A 176 -17.11 18.21 15.07
C ARG A 176 -17.08 19.08 16.31
N GLN A 177 -16.60 18.48 17.39
CA GLN A 177 -16.22 19.08 18.66
C GLN A 177 -15.21 18.11 19.25
N THR A 178 -14.07 18.47 19.80
CA THR A 178 -13.31 19.73 19.91
C THR A 178 -12.00 19.25 20.53
N GLU A 179 -10.91 19.93 20.20
CA GLU A 179 -9.77 20.21 21.07
C GLU A 179 -9.12 19.03 21.84
N ARG A 180 -7.81 18.86 21.65
CA ARG A 180 -6.85 19.33 22.67
C ARG A 180 -5.41 18.99 22.28
N GLN A 181 -4.58 19.99 22.57
CA GLN A 181 -3.18 19.87 22.99
C GLN A 181 -2.12 19.72 21.90
N ALA A 182 -1.57 20.89 21.55
CA ALA A 182 -0.17 21.23 21.76
C ALA A 182 0.83 20.05 21.65
N MET A 183 1.56 20.02 20.54
CA MET A 183 2.80 19.25 20.45
C MET A 183 3.93 19.98 21.21
N PRO A 184 4.82 19.23 21.89
CA PRO A 184 5.94 19.82 22.62
C PRO A 184 7.00 20.35 21.64
N ALA A 185 7.63 21.46 22.04
CA ALA A 185 8.80 22.02 21.39
C ALA A 185 10.02 21.10 21.52
N ILE A 186 10.88 21.13 20.50
CA ILE A 186 12.31 20.78 20.57
C ILE A 186 13.06 22.02 21.03
#